data_AF-A0A1T4VXF0-F1
#
_entry.id   AF-A0A1T4VXF0-F1
#
_cell.length_a   1.000
_cell.length_b   1.000
_cell.length_c   1.000
_cell.angle_alpha   90.00
_cell.angle_beta   90.00
_cell.angle_gamma   90.00
#
_symmetry.space_group_name_H-M   'P 1'
#
loop_
_entity.id
_entity.type
_entity.pdbx_description
1 polymer ?
#
loop_
_entity_poly.entity_id
_entity_poly.type
_entity_poly.pdbx_seq_one_letter_code
_entity_poly.pdbx_strand_id
1 'polypeptide(L)'
;MSGKDLIFLTRSELLDAIRIDFEQYMPQLHLYTELYTGVTGGAARIDPDPEDFGIWVVPEGGLETFVPADEAGELVYAAIVEAELSAEELRGVAEKVFWGNVELGDGPDGEGEGYWIETGMEKFVCRECGICCFTLDHHCSCTDADIERWREHGREDILAWVGDVEQDGELLKRRLWVNPKTGLPAETCPWIEERADGGFSCGIHYIKPDVCREYPGSIKHAALTGCVSYRELEREYRKKDLVYATEKDEGVNADESGGEEKLK
;
A
#
# COMPACT_ATOMS: atom_id res chain seq x y z
N MET A 1 -13.60 -24.37 4.30
CA MET A 1 -12.99 -23.11 4.76
C MET A 1 -11.82 -22.85 3.81
N SER A 2 -12.16 -22.63 2.54
CA SER A 2 -12.21 -21.33 1.87
C SER A 2 -10.77 -20.82 1.70
N GLY A 3 -10.13 -21.14 0.57
CA GLY A 3 -8.75 -20.77 0.25
C GLY A 3 -8.60 -19.28 -0.05
N LYS A 4 -9.03 -18.44 0.90
CA LYS A 4 -8.86 -17.00 0.92
C LYS A 4 -7.74 -16.69 1.89
N ASP A 5 -6.91 -15.73 1.53
CA ASP A 5 -5.87 -15.22 2.43
C ASP A 5 -6.51 -14.18 3.36
N LEU A 6 -6.41 -14.46 4.67
CA LEU A 6 -7.03 -13.67 5.73
C LEU A 6 -5.97 -13.21 6.73
N ILE A 7 -6.15 -12.00 7.26
CA ILE A 7 -5.38 -11.47 8.40
C ILE A 7 -6.34 -11.21 9.54
N PHE A 8 -6.00 -11.66 10.74
CA PHE A 8 -6.72 -11.30 11.96
C PHE A 8 -6.12 -10.04 12.57
N LEU A 9 -6.96 -9.12 13.02
CA LEU A 9 -6.58 -7.97 13.81
C LEU A 9 -7.54 -7.82 15.00
N THR A 10 -6.99 -7.57 16.18
CA THR A 10 -7.76 -7.04 17.31
C THR A 10 -8.27 -5.62 16.98
N ARG A 11 -9.20 -5.09 17.80
CA ARG A 11 -9.69 -3.70 17.60
C ARG A 11 -8.56 -2.67 17.60
N SER A 12 -7.60 -2.79 18.51
CA SER A 12 -6.47 -1.86 18.58
C SER A 12 -5.58 -1.96 17.34
N GLU A 13 -5.26 -3.18 16.92
CA GLU A 13 -4.43 -3.39 15.73
C GLU A 13 -5.14 -2.95 14.45
N LEU A 14 -6.48 -3.08 14.40
CA LEU A 14 -7.27 -2.58 13.28
C LEU A 14 -7.20 -1.05 13.18
N LEU A 15 -7.32 -0.34 14.30
CA LEU A 15 -7.18 1.12 14.32
C LEU A 15 -5.77 1.54 13.90
N ASP A 16 -4.74 0.86 14.42
CA ASP A 16 -3.36 1.11 13.99
C ASP A 16 -3.16 0.84 12.50
N ALA A 17 -3.74 -0.23 11.96
CA ALA A 17 -3.68 -0.55 10.55
C ALA A 17 -4.40 0.50 9.68
N ILE A 18 -5.53 1.05 10.14
CA ILE A 18 -6.21 2.16 9.45
C ILE A 18 -5.32 3.40 9.41
N ARG A 19 -4.68 3.75 10.53
CA ARG A 19 -3.75 4.89 10.59
C ARG A 19 -2.58 4.69 9.62
N ILE A 20 -1.95 3.52 9.66
CA ILE A 20 -0.85 3.16 8.75
C ILE A 20 -1.29 3.27 7.29
N ASP A 21 -2.48 2.79 6.94
CA ASP A 21 -3.03 2.90 5.59
C ASP A 21 -3.16 4.37 5.13
N PHE A 22 -3.62 5.26 6.01
CA PHE A 22 -3.78 6.68 5.68
C PHE A 22 -2.43 7.38 5.49
N GLU A 23 -1.40 6.96 6.21
CA GLU A 23 -0.03 7.51 6.13
C GLU A 23 0.78 6.92 4.96
N GLN A 24 0.50 5.67 4.56
CA GLN A 24 1.35 4.91 3.64
C GLN A 24 1.24 5.34 2.18
N TYR A 25 0.10 5.89 1.76
CA TYR A 25 -0.19 6.22 0.36
C TYR A 25 -0.43 7.71 0.15
N MET A 26 -0.43 8.13 -1.13
CA MET A 26 -0.96 9.46 -1.48
C MET A 26 -2.39 9.64 -0.97
N PRO A 27 -2.78 10.86 -0.54
CA PRO A 27 -4.08 11.15 0.07
C PRO A 27 -5.25 10.52 -0.69
N GLN A 28 -6.18 9.96 0.08
CA GLN A 28 -7.30 9.16 -0.38
C GLN A 28 -8.61 9.94 -0.21
N LEU A 29 -8.72 11.10 -0.88
CA LEU A 29 -9.73 12.12 -0.55
C LEU A 29 -11.17 11.62 -0.62
N HIS A 30 -11.50 10.79 -1.61
CA HIS A 30 -12.84 10.21 -1.70
C HIS A 30 -13.16 9.33 -0.49
N LEU A 31 -12.24 8.44 -0.12
CA LEU A 31 -12.37 7.60 1.08
C LEU A 31 -12.52 8.46 2.33
N TYR A 32 -11.70 9.50 2.48
CA TYR A 32 -11.75 10.42 3.61
C TYR A 32 -13.11 11.12 3.72
N THR A 33 -13.66 11.62 2.62
CA THR A 33 -15.00 12.25 2.64
C THR A 33 -16.12 11.28 3.01
N GLU A 34 -16.06 10.04 2.50
CA GLU A 34 -17.05 9.02 2.78
C GLU A 34 -17.00 8.57 4.25
N LEU A 35 -15.80 8.35 4.78
CA LEU A 35 -15.60 7.96 6.18
C LEU A 35 -15.98 9.08 7.13
N TYR A 36 -15.54 10.33 6.88
CA TYR A 36 -15.88 11.47 7.72
C TYR A 36 -17.40 11.62 7.86
N THR A 37 -18.11 11.60 6.73
CA THR A 37 -19.58 11.73 6.69
C THR A 37 -20.24 10.56 7.43
N GLY A 38 -19.76 9.33 7.21
CA GLY A 38 -20.33 8.13 7.83
C GLY A 38 -20.11 8.03 9.34
N VAL A 39 -19.00 8.56 9.84
CA VAL A 39 -18.59 8.44 11.25
C VAL A 39 -19.10 9.60 12.10
N THR A 40 -19.06 10.82 11.57
CA THR A 40 -19.39 12.03 12.36
C THR A 40 -20.85 12.48 12.22
N GLY A 41 -21.56 12.03 11.18
CA GLY A 41 -22.85 12.59 10.78
C GLY A 41 -22.77 13.99 10.16
N GLY A 42 -21.57 14.59 10.10
CA GLY A 42 -21.28 15.80 9.34
C GLY A 42 -21.27 15.54 7.83
N ALA A 43 -20.88 16.55 7.06
CA ALA A 43 -20.73 16.43 5.61
C ALA A 43 -19.28 16.69 5.20
N ALA A 44 -18.80 16.01 4.16
CA ALA A 44 -17.51 16.30 3.55
C ALA A 44 -17.60 16.22 2.02
N ARG A 45 -16.77 17.01 1.33
CA ARG A 45 -16.62 16.98 -0.13
C ARG A 45 -15.19 17.29 -0.54
N ILE A 46 -14.77 16.77 -1.68
CA ILE A 46 -13.46 17.08 -2.27
C ILE A 46 -13.50 18.52 -2.82
N ASP A 47 -12.40 19.26 -2.72
CA ASP A 47 -12.25 20.53 -3.42
C ASP A 47 -12.21 20.30 -4.95
N PRO A 48 -13.01 21.01 -5.76
CA PRO A 48 -12.96 20.87 -7.21
C PRO A 48 -11.71 21.46 -7.87
N ASP A 49 -10.96 22.34 -7.20
CA ASP A 49 -9.75 22.93 -7.71
C ASP A 49 -8.55 22.00 -7.46
N PRO A 50 -7.89 21.49 -8.52
CA PRO A 50 -6.71 20.65 -8.35
C PRO A 50 -5.50 21.39 -7.77
N GLU A 51 -5.48 22.73 -7.78
CA GLU A 51 -4.44 23.52 -7.10
C GLU A 51 -4.62 23.53 -5.58
N ASP A 52 -5.86 23.45 -5.10
CA ASP A 52 -6.22 23.38 -3.68
C ASP A 52 -6.55 21.92 -3.28
N PHE A 53 -5.54 21.06 -3.36
CA PHE A 53 -5.68 19.62 -3.07
C PHE A 53 -6.07 19.37 -1.61
N GLY A 54 -7.36 19.05 -1.38
CA GLY A 54 -7.91 18.84 -0.03
C GLY A 54 -9.41 18.55 -0.01
N ILE A 55 -10.00 18.60 1.18
CA ILE A 55 -11.43 18.39 1.41
C ILE A 55 -12.05 19.56 2.19
N TRP A 56 -13.31 19.84 1.91
CA TRP A 56 -14.14 20.67 2.77
C TRP A 56 -14.95 19.79 3.70
N VAL A 57 -14.98 20.16 4.98
CA VAL A 57 -15.75 19.47 6.02
C VAL A 57 -16.72 20.42 6.70
N VAL A 58 -17.90 19.90 7.04
CA VAL A 58 -18.95 20.58 7.81
C VAL A 58 -19.27 19.68 9.00
N PRO A 59 -18.78 20.00 10.21
CA PRO A 59 -19.19 19.29 11.42
C PRO A 59 -20.70 19.43 11.66
N GLU A 60 -21.30 18.54 12.44
CA GLU A 60 -22.72 18.65 12.79
C GLU A 60 -23.00 19.99 13.50
N GLY A 61 -23.78 20.87 12.85
CA GLY A 61 -24.06 22.22 13.36
C GLY A 61 -22.89 23.22 13.27
N GLY A 62 -21.80 22.85 12.59
CA GLY A 62 -20.60 23.67 12.41
C GLY A 62 -20.58 24.51 11.13
N LEU A 63 -19.48 25.24 10.94
CA LEU A 63 -19.18 25.96 9.70
C LEU A 63 -18.30 25.10 8.79
N GLU A 64 -18.45 25.29 7.48
CA GLU A 64 -17.61 24.64 6.48
C GLU A 64 -16.16 25.13 6.60
N THR A 65 -15.21 24.19 6.67
CA THR A 65 -13.77 24.47 6.78
C THR A 65 -12.99 23.63 5.77
N PHE A 66 -11.96 24.23 5.17
CA PHE A 66 -11.05 23.53 4.26
C PHE A 66 -9.95 22.82 5.05
N VAL A 67 -9.64 21.60 4.64
CA VAL A 67 -8.62 20.73 5.23
C VAL A 67 -7.68 20.28 4.10
N PRO A 68 -6.39 20.64 4.15
CA PRO A 68 -5.39 20.18 3.20
C PRO A 68 -5.31 18.65 3.11
N ALA A 69 -4.98 18.12 1.94
CA ALA A 69 -4.95 16.68 1.70
C ALA A 69 -3.99 15.88 2.60
N ASP A 70 -2.86 16.50 2.98
CA ASP A 70 -1.86 15.92 3.89
C ASP A 70 -2.33 15.91 5.36
N GLU A 71 -3.31 16.73 5.72
CA GLU A 71 -3.94 16.75 7.06
C GLU A 71 -5.26 15.94 7.12
N ALA A 72 -5.90 15.71 5.97
CA ALA A 72 -7.21 15.08 5.89
C ALA A 72 -7.26 13.65 6.45
N GLY A 73 -6.18 12.87 6.29
CA GLY A 73 -6.09 11.52 6.84
C GLY A 73 -6.14 11.52 8.37
N GLU A 74 -5.36 12.40 9.00
CA GLU A 74 -5.31 12.53 10.47
C GLU A 74 -6.65 13.00 11.03
N LEU A 75 -7.31 13.96 10.38
CA LEU A 75 -8.65 14.42 10.77
C LEU A 75 -9.66 13.27 10.79
N VAL A 76 -9.67 12.43 9.74
CA VAL A 76 -10.61 11.31 9.63
C VAL A 76 -10.27 10.21 10.62
N TYR A 77 -8.98 9.93 10.83
CA TYR A 77 -8.55 8.95 11.84
C TYR A 77 -8.98 9.38 13.25
N ALA A 78 -8.76 10.64 13.62
CA ALA A 78 -9.22 11.20 14.89
C ALA A 78 -10.74 11.05 15.06
N ALA A 79 -11.52 11.37 14.02
CA ALA A 79 -12.97 11.19 14.03
C ALA A 79 -13.40 9.72 14.26
N ILE A 80 -12.72 8.75 13.63
CA ILE A 80 -12.98 7.31 13.83
C ILE A 80 -12.73 6.90 15.29
N VAL A 81 -11.64 7.38 15.90
CA VAL A 81 -11.29 7.07 17.29
C VAL A 81 -12.28 7.71 18.26
N GLU A 82 -12.61 8.98 18.05
CA GLU A 82 -13.53 9.75 18.91
C GLU A 82 -14.97 9.24 18.88
N ALA A 83 -15.42 8.68 17.74
CA ALA A 83 -16.78 8.19 17.59
C ALA A 83 -17.08 6.89 18.38
N GLU A 84 -16.06 6.24 18.96
CA GLU A 84 -16.21 4.99 19.73
C GLU A 84 -17.08 3.93 19.03
N LEU A 85 -16.87 3.76 17.73
CA LEU A 85 -17.70 2.90 16.86
C LEU A 85 -17.88 1.48 17.42
N SER A 86 -19.09 0.91 17.27
CA SER A 86 -19.34 -0.51 17.53
C SER A 86 -18.49 -1.42 16.61
N ALA A 87 -18.43 -2.73 16.92
CA ALA A 87 -17.66 -3.67 16.10
C ALA A 87 -18.15 -3.69 14.64
N GLU A 88 -19.46 -3.65 14.43
CA GLU A 88 -20.10 -3.65 13.11
C GLU A 88 -19.85 -2.36 12.33
N GLU A 89 -19.84 -1.22 13.00
CA GLU A 89 -19.52 0.07 12.38
C GLU A 89 -18.04 0.13 12.00
N LEU A 90 -17.14 -0.29 12.89
CA LEU A 90 -15.71 -0.33 12.61
C LEU A 90 -15.36 -1.36 11.52
N ARG A 91 -16.09 -2.48 11.45
CA ARG A 91 -16.02 -3.43 10.33
C ARG A 91 -16.34 -2.74 9.01
N GLY A 92 -17.42 -1.95 8.96
CA GLY A 92 -17.79 -1.19 7.75
C GLY A 92 -16.74 -0.14 7.35
N VAL A 93 -16.07 0.48 8.31
CA VAL A 93 -14.90 1.34 8.03
C VAL A 93 -13.77 0.51 7.44
N ALA A 94 -13.41 -0.62 8.07
CA ALA A 94 -12.34 -1.50 7.63
C ALA A 94 -12.57 -2.05 6.21
N GLU A 95 -13.79 -2.45 5.86
CA GLU A 95 -14.10 -2.92 4.50
C GLU A 95 -13.79 -1.86 3.43
N LYS A 96 -14.09 -0.59 3.72
CA LYS A 96 -13.78 0.54 2.84
C LYS A 96 -12.29 0.86 2.81
N VAL A 97 -11.64 0.82 3.97
CA VAL A 97 -10.20 1.11 4.06
C VAL A 97 -9.40 0.03 3.36
N PHE A 98 -9.65 -1.26 3.58
CA PHE A 98 -8.78 -2.33 3.08
C PHE A 98 -9.22 -2.96 1.75
N TRP A 99 -10.33 -2.52 1.17
CA TRP A 99 -10.92 -3.03 -0.09
C TRP A 99 -11.17 -4.55 -0.07
N GLY A 100 -11.46 -5.08 1.11
CA GLY A 100 -11.67 -6.51 1.36
C GLY A 100 -12.92 -6.73 2.20
N ASN A 101 -13.48 -7.93 2.14
CA ASN A 101 -14.50 -8.33 3.10
C ASN A 101 -13.87 -8.45 4.49
N VAL A 102 -14.61 -8.04 5.52
CA VAL A 102 -14.18 -8.18 6.90
C VAL A 102 -15.23 -8.97 7.67
N GLU A 103 -14.81 -10.08 8.28
CA GLU A 103 -15.65 -10.91 9.13
C GLU A 103 -15.29 -10.69 10.60
N LEU A 104 -16.30 -10.63 11.48
CA LEU A 104 -16.08 -10.62 12.92
C LEU A 104 -15.99 -12.05 13.43
N GLY A 105 -15.06 -12.33 14.35
CA GLY A 105 -14.96 -13.64 14.95
C GLY A 105 -13.82 -13.77 15.93
N ASP A 106 -13.69 -14.97 16.50
CA ASP A 106 -12.59 -15.31 17.40
C ASP A 106 -11.25 -15.32 16.64
N GLY A 107 -10.25 -14.72 17.26
CA GLY A 107 -8.86 -14.72 16.81
C GLY A 107 -8.15 -16.03 17.08
N PRO A 108 -6.97 -16.20 16.45
CA PRO A 108 -6.11 -17.34 16.73
C PRO A 108 -5.63 -17.32 18.19
N ASP A 109 -5.27 -18.51 18.70
CA ASP A 109 -4.53 -18.67 19.96
C ASP A 109 -5.10 -17.96 21.21
N GLY A 110 -6.40 -17.69 21.23
CA GLY A 110 -7.08 -17.08 22.37
C GLY A 110 -6.95 -15.55 22.43
N GLU A 111 -6.62 -14.89 21.32
CA GLU A 111 -6.55 -13.42 21.20
C GLU A 111 -7.91 -12.72 21.36
N GLY A 112 -9.00 -13.47 21.46
CA GLY A 112 -10.35 -12.96 21.68
C GLY A 112 -11.04 -12.56 20.38
N GLU A 113 -12.15 -11.83 20.46
CA GLU A 113 -12.90 -11.40 19.28
C GLU A 113 -12.17 -10.27 18.53
N GLY A 114 -12.22 -10.30 17.20
CA GLY A 114 -11.61 -9.29 16.34
C GLY A 114 -12.12 -9.36 14.90
N TYR A 115 -11.25 -8.97 13.96
CA TYR A 115 -11.60 -8.72 12.57
C TYR A 115 -10.72 -9.57 11.65
N TRP A 116 -11.35 -10.42 10.85
CA TRP A 116 -10.71 -11.20 9.80
C TRP A 116 -10.86 -10.48 8.46
N ILE A 117 -9.75 -9.96 7.93
CA ILE A 117 -9.72 -9.14 6.71
C ILE A 117 -9.24 -10.00 5.54
N GLU A 118 -10.04 -10.08 4.48
CA GLU A 118 -9.62 -10.68 3.21
C GLU A 118 -8.60 -9.80 2.49
N THR A 119 -7.43 -10.35 2.22
CA THR A 119 -6.36 -9.63 1.50
C THR A 119 -6.55 -9.68 -0.02
N GLY A 120 -7.22 -10.74 -0.51
CA GLY A 120 -7.44 -11.01 -1.93
C GLY A 120 -6.19 -11.45 -2.69
N MET A 121 -5.18 -11.95 -1.97
CA MET A 121 -3.86 -12.27 -2.52
C MET A 121 -3.66 -13.74 -2.92
N GLU A 122 -4.67 -14.59 -2.72
CA GLU A 122 -4.56 -16.05 -2.89
C GLU A 122 -4.22 -16.49 -4.34
N LYS A 123 -4.46 -15.61 -5.32
CA LYS A 123 -4.20 -15.83 -6.75
C LYS A 123 -3.16 -14.89 -7.33
N PHE A 124 -2.51 -14.08 -6.49
CA PHE A 124 -1.52 -13.14 -6.97
C PHE A 124 -0.30 -13.86 -7.54
N VAL A 125 0.17 -13.38 -8.69
CA VAL A 125 1.42 -13.83 -9.31
C VAL A 125 2.22 -12.61 -9.74
N CYS A 126 3.44 -12.49 -9.23
CA CYS A 126 4.36 -11.44 -9.63
C CYS A 126 4.64 -11.52 -11.14
N ARG A 127 4.53 -10.38 -11.83
CA ARG A 127 4.78 -10.26 -13.27
C ARG A 127 6.23 -9.99 -13.62
N GLU A 128 7.13 -9.99 -12.63
CA GLU A 128 8.57 -9.81 -12.85
C GLU A 128 8.89 -8.50 -13.61
N CYS A 129 8.08 -7.46 -13.36
CA CYS A 129 8.20 -6.16 -14.03
C CYS A 129 9.21 -5.21 -13.37
N GLY A 130 9.74 -5.55 -12.20
CA GLY A 130 10.70 -4.75 -11.45
C GLY A 130 10.14 -3.51 -10.75
N ILE A 131 8.96 -3.00 -11.10
CA ILE A 131 8.43 -1.73 -10.56
C ILE A 131 8.51 -1.66 -9.04
N CYS A 132 7.84 -2.57 -8.32
CA CYS A 132 7.86 -2.57 -6.86
C CYS A 132 9.27 -2.79 -6.27
N CYS A 133 10.17 -3.47 -6.99
CA CYS A 133 11.55 -3.66 -6.54
C CYS A 133 12.41 -2.40 -6.67
N PHE A 134 11.98 -1.42 -7.48
CA PHE A 134 12.67 -0.15 -7.68
C PHE A 134 11.99 1.03 -6.98
N THR A 135 10.66 0.99 -6.84
CA THR A 135 9.87 2.12 -6.33
C THR A 135 9.56 2.01 -4.85
N LEU A 136 9.45 0.80 -4.31
CA LEU A 136 9.27 0.61 -2.87
C LEU A 136 10.62 0.63 -2.19
N ASP A 137 10.63 1.11 -0.95
CA ASP A 137 11.83 1.21 -0.16
C ASP A 137 12.45 -0.18 0.04
N HIS A 138 13.47 -0.53 -0.75
CA HIS A 138 14.25 -1.75 -0.53
C HIS A 138 15.14 -1.64 0.72
N HIS A 139 15.11 -0.49 1.43
CA HIS A 139 15.73 -0.30 2.75
C HIS A 139 14.87 -0.67 3.96
N CYS A 140 13.86 -1.50 3.74
CA CYS A 140 13.11 -2.12 4.82
C CYS A 140 14.01 -2.85 5.82
N SER A 141 13.47 -3.00 7.03
CA SER A 141 14.08 -3.88 8.01
C SER A 141 13.87 -5.36 7.64
N CYS A 142 14.84 -6.20 7.99
CA CYS A 142 14.65 -7.65 7.98
C CYS A 142 14.38 -8.18 9.39
N THR A 143 13.69 -9.32 9.46
CA THR A 143 13.39 -9.99 10.73
C THR A 143 14.57 -10.82 11.22
N ASP A 144 14.57 -11.21 12.50
CA ASP A 144 15.54 -12.21 12.99
C ASP A 144 15.36 -13.56 12.27
N ALA A 145 14.14 -13.89 11.84
CA ALA A 145 13.85 -15.09 11.06
C ALA A 145 14.49 -15.05 9.67
N ASP A 146 14.57 -13.88 9.03
CA ASP A 146 15.33 -13.71 7.78
C ASP A 146 16.81 -14.00 7.98
N ILE A 147 17.41 -13.45 9.04
CA ILE A 147 18.82 -13.67 9.38
C ILE A 147 19.11 -15.13 9.62
N GLU A 148 18.30 -15.79 10.46
CA GLU A 148 18.50 -17.20 10.78
C GLU A 148 18.38 -18.06 9.53
N ARG A 149 17.36 -17.81 8.70
CA ARG A 149 17.18 -18.51 7.43
C ARG A 149 18.39 -18.38 6.52
N TRP A 150 18.98 -17.19 6.40
CA TRP A 150 20.18 -16.99 5.58
C TRP A 150 21.41 -17.70 6.14
N ARG A 151 21.57 -17.73 7.48
CA ARG A 151 22.65 -18.49 8.15
C ARG A 151 22.50 -19.99 7.94
N GLU A 152 21.30 -20.54 8.14
CA GLU A 152 21.00 -21.96 7.94
C GLU A 152 21.31 -22.42 6.50
N HIS A 153 21.11 -21.54 5.52
CA HIS A 153 21.40 -21.80 4.11
C HIS A 153 22.83 -21.43 3.69
N GLY A 154 23.67 -20.98 4.62
CA GLY A 154 25.06 -20.60 4.35
C GLY A 154 25.20 -19.40 3.40
N ARG A 155 24.19 -18.51 3.35
CA ARG A 155 24.16 -17.33 2.48
C ARG A 155 24.85 -16.13 3.12
N GLU A 156 26.15 -16.31 3.41
CA GLU A 156 27.03 -15.23 3.90
C GLU A 156 27.10 -14.05 2.93
N ASP A 157 26.91 -14.31 1.65
CA ASP A 157 26.80 -13.29 0.62
C ASP A 157 25.56 -12.41 0.79
N ILE A 158 24.45 -12.93 1.35
CA ILE A 158 23.27 -12.10 1.70
C ILE A 158 23.52 -11.34 3.00
N LEU A 159 24.03 -12.04 4.03
CA LEU A 159 24.30 -11.45 5.35
C LEU A 159 25.26 -10.27 5.27
N ALA A 160 26.24 -10.31 4.35
CA ALA A 160 27.16 -9.21 4.11
C ALA A 160 26.48 -7.90 3.65
N TRP A 161 25.23 -7.96 3.16
CA TRP A 161 24.45 -6.79 2.74
C TRP A 161 23.44 -6.32 3.79
N VAL A 162 23.45 -6.91 5.00
CA VAL A 162 22.61 -6.47 6.11
C VAL A 162 23.39 -5.51 6.98
N GLY A 163 22.81 -4.35 7.30
CA GLY A 163 23.40 -3.40 8.24
C GLY A 163 22.63 -3.34 9.56
N ASP A 164 23.35 -3.23 10.66
CA ASP A 164 22.76 -2.96 11.97
C ASP A 164 22.47 -1.45 12.12
N VAL A 165 21.30 -1.12 12.64
CA VAL A 165 20.91 0.24 13.03
C VAL A 165 20.79 0.25 14.54
N GLU A 166 21.70 0.97 15.20
CA GLU A 166 21.75 1.08 16.64
C GLU A 166 21.30 2.46 17.12
N GLN A 167 20.67 2.50 18.29
CA GLN A 167 20.35 3.72 19.01
C GLN A 167 20.82 3.55 20.46
N ASP A 168 21.61 4.50 20.97
CA ASP A 168 22.17 4.48 22.33
C ASP A 168 22.94 3.19 22.69
N GLY A 169 23.53 2.53 21.68
CA GLY A 169 24.28 1.28 21.82
C GLY A 169 23.42 0.02 21.85
N GLU A 170 22.11 0.14 21.63
CA GLU A 170 21.18 -0.98 21.49
C GLU A 170 20.78 -1.16 20.01
N LEU A 171 20.74 -2.41 19.55
CA LEU A 171 20.29 -2.73 18.20
C LEU A 171 18.79 -2.41 18.08
N LEU A 172 18.46 -1.39 17.30
CA LEU A 172 17.08 -0.97 17.05
C LEU A 172 16.46 -1.82 15.94
N LYS A 173 17.16 -1.99 14.81
CA LYS A 173 16.71 -2.82 13.69
C LYS A 173 17.86 -3.23 12.80
N ARG A 174 17.64 -4.25 11.96
CA ARG A 174 18.54 -4.59 10.86
C ARG A 174 17.96 -4.10 9.55
N ARG A 175 18.76 -3.39 8.77
CA ARG A 175 18.39 -2.73 7.52
C ARG A 175 18.89 -3.53 6.32
N LEU A 176 18.03 -3.65 5.32
CA LEU A 176 18.36 -4.07 3.97
C LEU A 176 18.63 -2.84 3.08
N TRP A 177 19.18 -2.96 1.89
CA TRP A 177 20.51 -3.51 1.74
C TRP A 177 21.55 -2.43 2.01
N VAL A 178 22.60 -2.75 2.76
CA VAL A 178 23.76 -1.88 3.01
C VAL A 178 24.93 -2.42 2.22
N ASN A 179 25.54 -1.57 1.39
CA ASN A 179 26.66 -1.99 0.56
C ASN A 179 27.88 -2.31 1.44
N PRO A 180 28.41 -3.55 1.43
CA PRO A 180 29.49 -3.96 2.33
C PRO A 180 30.80 -3.21 2.11
N LYS A 181 30.99 -2.58 0.94
CA LYS A 181 32.21 -1.83 0.62
C LYS A 181 32.15 -0.39 1.12
N THR A 182 30.96 0.21 1.18
CA THR A 182 30.80 1.63 1.51
C THR A 182 30.15 1.85 2.87
N GLY A 183 29.45 0.85 3.41
CA GLY A 183 28.62 1.00 4.61
C GLY A 183 27.37 1.86 4.40
N LEU A 184 27.09 2.27 3.16
CA LEU A 184 25.95 3.11 2.82
C LEU A 184 24.77 2.26 2.35
N PRO A 185 23.52 2.72 2.54
CA PRO A 185 22.36 2.12 1.89
C PRO A 185 22.60 1.98 0.39
N ALA A 186 22.38 0.78 -0.15
CA ALA A 186 22.48 0.52 -1.58
C ALA A 186 21.41 1.29 -2.37
N GLU A 187 21.77 2.05 -3.39
CA GLU A 187 20.78 2.81 -4.18
C GLU A 187 19.75 1.91 -4.89
N THR A 188 20.13 0.66 -5.18
CA THR A 188 19.27 -0.36 -5.78
C THR A 188 19.46 -1.69 -5.08
N CYS A 189 18.44 -2.55 -5.14
CA CYS A 189 18.53 -3.92 -4.62
C CYS A 189 19.69 -4.67 -5.30
N PRO A 190 20.66 -5.22 -4.56
CA PRO A 190 21.82 -5.90 -5.14
C PRO A 190 21.47 -7.26 -5.76
N TRP A 191 20.24 -7.74 -5.54
CA TRP A 191 19.76 -9.04 -6.00
C TRP A 191 18.80 -8.94 -7.19
N ILE A 192 18.56 -7.76 -7.74
CA ILE A 192 17.76 -7.61 -8.95
C ILE A 192 18.60 -7.90 -10.18
N GLU A 193 18.05 -8.69 -11.09
CA GLU A 193 18.70 -9.12 -12.33
C GLU A 193 17.80 -8.78 -13.51
N GLU A 194 18.39 -8.21 -14.58
CA GLU A 194 17.67 -7.98 -15.83
C GLU A 194 17.60 -9.29 -16.63
N ARG A 195 16.42 -9.55 -17.19
CA ARG A 195 16.17 -10.71 -18.04
C ARG A 195 16.34 -10.34 -19.51
N ALA A 196 16.67 -11.34 -20.33
CA ALA A 196 16.87 -11.15 -21.76
C ALA A 196 15.61 -10.64 -22.52
N ASP A 197 14.42 -10.84 -21.96
CA ASP A 197 13.14 -10.37 -22.50
C ASP A 197 12.73 -8.98 -21.99
N GLY A 198 13.61 -8.28 -21.26
CA GLY A 198 13.36 -6.95 -20.70
C GLY A 198 12.59 -6.94 -19.38
N GLY A 199 12.32 -8.10 -18.78
CA GLY A 199 11.81 -8.21 -17.41
C GLY A 199 12.91 -8.19 -16.34
N PHE A 200 12.53 -8.39 -15.08
CA PHE A 200 13.44 -8.45 -13.94
C PHE A 200 13.19 -9.70 -13.08
N SER A 201 14.26 -10.38 -12.68
CA SER A 201 14.24 -11.49 -11.73
C SER A 201 14.94 -11.11 -10.43
N CYS A 202 14.70 -11.90 -9.38
CA CYS A 202 15.42 -11.79 -8.11
C CYS A 202 16.40 -12.95 -7.99
N GLY A 203 17.71 -12.66 -7.93
CA GLY A 203 18.77 -13.67 -7.78
C GLY A 203 18.68 -14.46 -6.47
N ILE A 204 17.92 -13.96 -5.50
CA ILE A 204 17.62 -14.65 -4.23
C ILE A 204 16.14 -15.06 -4.11
N HIS A 205 15.43 -15.24 -5.22
CA HIS A 205 13.98 -15.47 -5.21
C HIS A 205 13.51 -16.52 -4.19
N TYR A 206 14.23 -17.65 -4.12
CA TYR A 206 13.90 -18.77 -3.23
C TYR A 206 14.16 -18.49 -1.73
N ILE A 207 14.93 -17.44 -1.42
CA ILE A 207 15.34 -17.09 -0.06
C ILE A 207 15.35 -15.56 0.16
N LYS A 208 14.34 -14.89 -0.41
CA LYS A 208 14.07 -13.46 -0.20
C LYS A 208 14.01 -13.10 1.31
N PRO A 209 13.98 -11.83 1.71
CA PRO A 209 13.48 -11.46 3.03
C PRO A 209 11.94 -11.57 3.07
N ASP A 210 11.36 -11.64 4.28
CA ASP A 210 9.91 -11.77 4.45
C ASP A 210 9.16 -10.57 3.86
N VAL A 211 9.66 -9.35 4.06
CA VAL A 211 9.09 -8.13 3.46
C VAL A 211 8.94 -8.20 1.94
N CYS A 212 9.83 -8.93 1.24
CA CYS A 212 9.73 -9.12 -0.21
C CYS A 212 8.89 -10.35 -0.61
N ARG A 213 8.68 -11.32 0.29
CA ARG A 213 7.80 -12.48 0.08
C ARG A 213 6.34 -12.11 0.31
N GLU A 214 6.09 -11.30 1.32
CA GLU A 214 4.76 -10.86 1.75
C GLU A 214 4.20 -9.76 0.83
N TYR A 215 5.02 -9.18 -0.05
CA TYR A 215 4.53 -8.23 -1.03
C TYR A 215 3.78 -8.94 -2.19
N PRO A 216 2.58 -8.44 -2.57
CA PRO A 216 1.78 -7.43 -1.89
C PRO A 216 1.00 -8.02 -0.70
N GLY A 217 0.86 -7.24 0.39
CA GLY A 217 0.07 -7.67 1.55
C GLY A 217 -1.45 -7.67 1.33
N SER A 218 -1.95 -6.95 0.32
CA SER A 218 -3.37 -6.92 -0.08
C SER A 218 -3.54 -6.42 -1.51
N ILE A 219 -4.73 -6.62 -2.10
CA ILE A 219 -5.09 -6.05 -3.40
C ILE A 219 -4.94 -4.53 -3.39
N LYS A 220 -5.39 -3.87 -2.31
CA LYS A 220 -5.23 -2.42 -2.15
C LYS A 220 -3.76 -2.02 -2.17
N HIS A 221 -2.93 -2.70 -1.37
CA HIS A 221 -1.50 -2.43 -1.33
C HIS A 221 -0.86 -2.62 -2.71
N ALA A 222 -1.22 -3.69 -3.43
CA ALA A 222 -0.74 -3.93 -4.80
C ALA A 222 -1.12 -2.78 -5.75
N ALA A 223 -2.39 -2.36 -5.74
CA ALA A 223 -2.90 -1.31 -6.61
C ALA A 223 -2.25 0.05 -6.30
N LEU A 224 -2.27 0.48 -5.03
CA LEU A 224 -1.77 1.80 -4.63
C LEU A 224 -0.25 1.94 -4.63
N THR A 225 0.49 0.82 -4.77
CA THR A 225 1.94 0.81 -5.00
C THR A 225 2.33 0.62 -6.48
N GLY A 226 1.35 0.61 -7.40
CA GLY A 226 1.61 0.62 -8.84
C GLY A 226 1.91 -0.76 -9.45
N CYS A 227 1.49 -1.85 -8.80
CA CYS A 227 1.65 -3.19 -9.35
C CYS A 227 0.93 -3.31 -10.71
N VAL A 228 1.65 -3.77 -11.74
CA VAL A 228 1.11 -3.88 -13.11
C VAL A 228 -0.12 -4.77 -13.22
N SER A 229 -0.27 -5.75 -12.33
CA SER A 229 -1.43 -6.65 -12.29
C SER A 229 -2.73 -5.96 -11.85
N TYR A 230 -2.63 -4.80 -11.19
CA TYR A 230 -3.78 -4.09 -10.59
C TYR A 230 -3.92 -2.63 -11.06
N ARG A 231 -3.28 -2.27 -12.18
CA ARG A 231 -3.31 -0.89 -12.73
C ARG A 231 -4.72 -0.40 -13.07
N GLU A 232 -5.60 -1.27 -13.53
CA GLU A 232 -6.98 -0.89 -13.84
C GLU A 232 -7.73 -0.49 -12.57
N LEU A 233 -7.61 -1.31 -11.52
CA LEU A 233 -8.18 -1.03 -10.21
C LEU A 233 -7.63 0.26 -9.59
N GLU A 234 -6.31 0.47 -9.68
CA GLU A 234 -5.65 1.72 -9.26
C GLU A 234 -6.26 2.94 -9.97
N ARG A 235 -6.37 2.88 -11.31
CA ARG A 235 -6.95 3.97 -12.12
C ARG A 235 -8.41 4.25 -11.75
N GLU A 236 -9.22 3.21 -11.59
CA GLU A 236 -10.62 3.36 -11.20
C GLU A 236 -10.77 4.00 -9.82
N TYR A 237 -9.94 3.59 -8.86
CA TYR A 237 -9.93 4.19 -7.53
C TYR A 237 -9.54 5.67 -7.59
N ARG A 238 -8.41 5.97 -8.24
CA ARG A 238 -7.85 7.33 -8.26
C ARG A 238 -8.70 8.34 -9.05
N LYS A 239 -9.54 7.89 -9.99
CA LYS A 239 -10.55 8.75 -10.64
C LYS A 239 -11.53 9.38 -9.65
N LYS A 240 -11.77 8.74 -8.50
CA LYS A 240 -12.67 9.24 -7.47
C LYS A 240 -12.07 10.39 -6.66
N ASP A 241 -10.75 10.47 -6.56
CA ASP A 241 -10.03 11.52 -5.83
C ASP A 241 -9.88 12.83 -6.65
N LEU A 242 -10.46 12.91 -7.86
CA LEU A 242 -10.31 14.01 -8.81
C LEU A 242 -8.87 14.31 -9.29
N VAL A 243 -7.88 13.55 -8.81
CA VAL A 243 -6.43 13.68 -9.15
C VAL A 243 -6.16 13.47 -10.65
N TYR A 244 -7.00 12.71 -11.35
CA TYR A 244 -6.80 12.36 -12.78
C TYR A 244 -7.89 12.92 -13.71
N ALA A 245 -8.76 13.82 -13.24
CA ALA A 245 -9.83 14.38 -14.08
C ALA A 245 -9.32 15.36 -15.17
N THR A 246 -8.02 15.71 -15.15
CA THR A 246 -7.42 16.74 -16.02
C THR A 246 -6.52 16.17 -17.12
N GLU A 247 -6.19 14.88 -17.12
CA GLU A 247 -5.60 14.25 -18.29
C GLU A 247 -6.69 14.12 -19.35
N LYS A 248 -6.74 15.10 -20.26
CA LYS A 248 -7.46 14.97 -21.54
C LYS A 248 -7.13 13.58 -22.09
N ASP A 249 -8.17 12.80 -22.36
CA ASP A 249 -8.14 11.68 -23.30
C ASP A 249 -7.57 12.17 -24.64
N GLU A 250 -6.25 12.27 -24.76
CA GLU A 250 -5.59 12.28 -26.06
C GLU A 250 -5.69 10.83 -26.54
N GLY A 251 -6.84 10.56 -27.15
CA GLY A 251 -7.15 9.32 -27.82
C GLY A 251 -5.97 8.90 -28.67
N VAL A 252 -5.51 7.67 -28.41
CA VAL A 252 -4.71 6.89 -29.35
C VAL A 252 -5.53 6.81 -30.64
N ASN A 253 -5.27 7.71 -31.59
CA ASN A 253 -5.70 7.56 -32.97
C ASN A 253 -4.90 6.39 -33.55
N ALA A 254 -5.51 5.22 -33.48
CA ALA A 254 -5.16 4.11 -34.35
C ALA A 254 -5.53 4.51 -35.79
N ASP A 255 -4.52 4.50 -36.65
CA ASP A 255 -4.55 4.30 -38.10
C ASP A 255 -5.92 4.29 -38.82
N GLU A 256 -6.07 5.22 -39.78
CA GLU A 256 -6.72 4.90 -41.04
C GLU A 256 -5.83 5.28 -42.24
N SER A 257 -5.44 4.21 -42.92
CA SER A 257 -4.83 4.07 -44.25
C SER A 257 -5.32 5.02 -45.34
N GLY A 258 -4.43 5.31 -46.31
CA GLY A 258 -4.83 5.48 -47.70
C GLY A 258 -4.18 6.67 -48.42
N GLY A 259 -3.06 6.43 -49.11
CA GLY A 259 -2.41 7.43 -49.95
C GLY A 259 -1.71 6.79 -51.14
N GLU A 260 -2.50 6.53 -52.18
CA GLU A 260 -2.13 5.96 -53.46
C GLU A 260 -0.93 6.63 -54.16
N GLU A 261 -0.08 5.76 -54.68
CA GLU A 261 0.75 5.89 -55.87
C GLU A 261 0.11 6.75 -56.99
N LYS A 262 0.74 7.86 -57.39
CA LYS A 262 0.65 8.37 -58.77
C LYS A 262 1.96 8.99 -59.27
N LEU A 263 2.46 8.37 -60.33
CA LEU A 263 3.36 8.88 -61.35
C LEU A 263 3.20 10.40 -61.62
N LYS A 264 4.33 11.12 -61.63
CA LYS A 264 4.92 11.76 -62.83
C LYS A 264 6.31 12.31 -62.54
#